data_AF-Q3V406-F1
#
_entry.id   AF-Q3V406-F1
#
_cell.length_a   1.000
_cell.length_b   1.000
_cell.length_c   1.000
_cell.angle_alpha   90.00
_cell.angle_beta   90.00
_cell.angle_gamma   90.00
#
_symmetry.space_group_name_H-M   'P 1'
#
loop_
_entity.id
_entity.type
_entity.pdbx_description
1 polymer ?
#
loop_
_entity_poly.entity_id
_entity_poly.type
_entity_poly.pdbx_seq_one_letter_code
_entity_poly.pdbx_strand_id
1 'polypeptide(L)'
;MAAARAAALGVRWLQRTTRGVVPLEARRAFHMTKDMLPGSYPRTPEERAAAAKKYNMRVEDYEPYPDDGMGYGDYPMLPNRSQHERDPWYQWDHSELRMNWGEPIHWDLDMYIRNRVDTSPTPVSWDVMCKHLFGFVAFMVFMFWVGHVFPSYQPVE
;
A
#
# COMPACT_ATOMS: atom_id res chain seq x y z
N MET A 1 45.27 33.62 37.90
CA MET A 1 44.74 32.42 37.20
C MET A 1 43.92 31.51 38.15
N ALA A 2 42.90 32.04 38.82
CA ALA A 2 42.04 31.26 39.75
C ALA A 2 40.55 31.29 39.36
N ALA A 3 40.08 32.37 38.73
CA ALA A 3 38.68 32.52 38.34
C ALA A 3 38.23 31.57 37.21
N ALA A 4 39.11 31.23 36.26
CA ALA A 4 38.76 30.38 35.12
C ALA A 4 38.56 28.90 35.49
N ARG A 5 39.21 28.42 36.56
CA ARG A 5 39.08 27.02 37.02
C ARG A 5 37.79 26.77 37.80
N ALA A 6 37.28 27.77 38.51
CA ALA A 6 36.02 27.68 39.24
C ALA A 6 34.80 27.61 38.30
N ALA A 7 34.83 28.36 37.20
CA ALA A 7 33.76 28.33 36.19
C ALA A 7 33.64 26.96 35.50
N ALA A 8 34.78 26.34 35.16
CA ALA A 8 34.79 25.02 34.51
C ALA A 8 34.25 23.89 35.42
N LEU A 9 34.47 23.99 36.73
CA LEU A 9 33.93 23.03 37.70
C LEU A 9 32.43 23.24 37.96
N GLY A 10 31.96 24.50 38.00
CA GLY A 10 30.54 24.82 38.15
C GLY A 10 29.68 24.34 36.98
N VAL A 11 30.17 24.51 35.74
CA VAL A 11 29.46 24.04 34.54
C VAL A 11 29.39 22.51 34.48
N ARG A 12 30.45 21.82 34.91
CA ARG A 12 30.49 20.35 34.91
C ARG A 12 29.60 19.73 36.00
N TRP A 13 29.36 20.45 37.11
CA TRP A 13 28.42 20.03 38.16
C TRP A 13 26.96 20.19 37.69
N LEU A 14 26.63 21.31 37.02
CA LEU A 14 25.30 21.53 36.42
C LEU A 14 24.95 20.52 35.31
N GLN A 15 25.94 20.09 34.53
CA GLN A 15 25.74 19.05 33.50
C GLN A 15 25.56 17.63 34.09
N ARG A 16 25.97 17.40 35.35
CA ARG A 16 25.85 16.10 36.02
C ARG A 16 24.52 15.95 36.76
N THR A 17 23.95 17.04 37.26
CA THR A 17 22.63 17.05 37.93
C THR A 17 21.46 16.99 36.96
N THR A 18 21.68 17.26 35.68
CA THR A 18 20.65 17.22 34.62
C THR A 18 20.57 15.89 33.86
N ARG A 19 21.44 14.92 34.18
CA ARG A 19 21.46 13.57 33.55
C ARG A 19 20.74 12.48 34.33
N GLY A 20 20.21 12.78 35.51
CA GLY A 20 19.42 11.85 36.30
C GLY A 20 17.94 12.24 36.25
N VAL A 21 17.08 11.29 35.92
CA VAL A 21 15.62 11.42 35.81
C VAL A 21 15.14 12.02 34.49
N VAL A 22 15.43 11.31 33.40
CA VAL A 22 14.42 11.21 32.34
C VAL A 22 13.28 10.40 32.96
N PRO A 23 12.03 10.88 33.00
CA PRO A 23 10.93 10.07 33.49
C PRO A 23 10.88 8.80 32.64
N LEU A 24 11.12 7.65 33.26
CA LEU A 24 10.93 6.31 32.65
C LEU A 24 9.47 6.11 32.18
N GLU A 25 8.60 7.03 32.61
CA GLU A 25 7.15 7.06 32.45
C GLU A 25 6.72 8.22 31.53
N ALA A 26 7.45 8.48 30.44
CA ALA A 26 6.80 9.12 29.30
C ALA A 26 5.75 8.13 28.80
N ARG A 27 4.50 8.25 29.29
CA ARG A 27 3.35 7.45 28.86
C ARG A 27 3.46 7.26 27.36
N ARG A 28 3.73 6.04 26.91
CA ARG A 28 3.63 5.68 25.51
C ARG A 28 2.19 5.97 25.12
N ALA A 29 1.95 7.11 24.48
CA ALA A 29 0.65 7.48 23.93
C ALA A 29 0.23 6.51 22.79
N PHE A 30 1.13 5.62 22.40
CA PHE A 30 0.97 4.59 21.39
C PHE A 30 1.37 3.23 21.96
N HIS A 31 0.46 2.25 21.92
CA HIS A 31 0.74 0.88 22.34
C HIS A 31 1.61 0.09 21.34
N MET A 32 2.04 0.71 20.23
CA MET A 32 2.91 0.06 19.25
C MET A 32 4.36 0.02 19.75
N THR A 33 4.93 -1.17 19.73
CA THR A 33 6.35 -1.42 19.99
C THR A 33 7.13 -1.57 18.68
N LYS A 34 8.46 -1.42 18.70
CA LYS A 34 9.29 -1.41 17.48
C LYS A 34 9.21 -2.73 16.69
N ASP A 35 9.00 -3.83 17.40
CA ASP A 35 8.78 -5.18 16.87
C ASP A 35 7.44 -5.33 16.12
N MET A 36 6.47 -4.43 16.30
CA MET A 36 5.23 -4.42 15.53
C MET A 36 5.36 -3.71 14.18
N LEU A 37 6.44 -2.97 13.96
CA LEU A 37 6.66 -2.22 12.71
C LEU A 37 7.20 -3.14 11.60
N PRO A 38 6.99 -2.80 10.32
CA PRO A 38 7.66 -3.46 9.21
C PRO A 38 9.19 -3.44 9.36
N GLY A 39 9.82 -4.55 8.98
CA GLY A 39 11.25 -4.82 9.13
C GLY A 39 11.89 -5.30 7.82
N SER A 40 13.08 -5.88 7.94
CA SER A 40 13.81 -6.46 6.81
C SER A 40 13.24 -7.82 6.40
N TYR A 41 13.46 -8.21 5.14
CA TYR A 41 13.01 -9.48 4.58
C TYR A 41 13.39 -10.71 5.46
N PRO A 42 12.43 -11.60 5.80
CA PRO A 42 12.69 -12.76 6.64
C PRO A 42 13.39 -13.86 5.84
N ARG A 43 14.57 -14.29 6.30
CA ARG A 43 15.39 -15.31 5.60
C ARG A 43 15.26 -16.68 6.24
N THR A 44 15.02 -16.73 7.54
CA THR A 44 14.87 -17.99 8.27
C THR A 44 13.39 -18.38 8.43
N PRO A 45 13.07 -19.68 8.59
CA PRO A 45 11.70 -20.11 8.87
C PRO A 45 11.15 -19.55 10.20
N GLU A 46 12.02 -19.35 11.19
CA GLU A 46 11.65 -18.77 12.48
C GLU A 46 11.31 -17.28 12.35
N GLU A 47 12.11 -16.51 11.60
CA GLU A 47 11.81 -15.12 11.26
C GLU A 47 10.52 -15.00 10.46
N ARG A 48 10.28 -15.94 9.53
CA ARG A 48 9.03 -16.01 8.77
C ARG A 48 7.83 -16.25 9.68
N ALA A 49 7.93 -17.17 10.62
CA ALA A 49 6.86 -17.44 11.59
C ALA A 49 6.61 -16.24 12.52
N ALA A 50 7.67 -15.54 12.94
CA ALA A 50 7.56 -14.32 13.73
C ALA A 50 6.92 -13.17 12.93
N ALA A 51 7.27 -13.01 11.65
CA ALA A 51 6.69 -12.02 10.76
C ALA A 51 5.20 -12.31 10.48
N ALA A 52 4.85 -13.56 10.18
CA ALA A 52 3.45 -13.96 10.02
C ALA A 52 2.63 -13.64 11.27
N LYS A 53 3.16 -13.94 12.47
CA LYS A 53 2.53 -13.58 13.75
C LYS A 53 2.39 -12.07 13.92
N LYS A 54 3.40 -11.28 13.51
CA LYS A 54 3.38 -9.81 13.54
C LYS A 54 2.25 -9.23 12.69
N TYR A 55 2.02 -9.80 11.50
CA TYR A 55 0.95 -9.37 10.57
C TYR A 55 -0.41 -10.03 10.82
N ASN A 56 -0.56 -10.78 11.91
CA ASN A 56 -1.80 -11.49 12.24
C ASN A 56 -2.23 -12.48 11.12
N MET A 57 -1.26 -13.10 10.46
CA MET A 57 -1.45 -14.09 9.39
C MET A 57 -1.00 -15.48 9.83
N ARG A 58 -1.51 -16.50 9.15
CA ARG A 58 -1.00 -17.87 9.29
C ARG A 58 0.37 -17.97 8.63
N VAL A 59 1.24 -18.83 9.17
CA VAL A 59 2.61 -18.97 8.64
C VAL A 59 2.60 -19.52 7.22
N GLU A 60 1.60 -20.34 6.89
CA GLU A 60 1.43 -20.96 5.58
C GLU A 60 0.94 -19.96 4.52
N ASP A 61 0.10 -19.00 4.90
CA ASP A 61 -0.47 -17.99 4.01
C ASP A 61 0.43 -16.74 3.90
N TYR A 62 1.47 -16.64 4.74
CA TYR A 62 2.39 -15.53 4.74
C TYR A 62 3.47 -15.72 3.66
N GLU A 63 3.31 -14.95 2.58
CA GLU A 63 4.29 -14.81 1.51
C GLU A 63 4.84 -13.38 1.52
N PRO A 64 6.14 -13.17 1.76
CA PRO A 64 6.76 -11.86 1.59
C PRO A 64 7.02 -11.57 0.10
N TYR A 65 7.10 -10.29 -0.25
CA TYR A 65 7.61 -9.87 -1.56
C TYR A 65 9.04 -10.39 -1.79
N PRO A 66 9.44 -10.69 -3.04
CA PRO A 66 10.80 -11.16 -3.32
C PRO A 66 11.87 -10.14 -2.86
N ASP A 67 13.02 -10.62 -2.36
CA ASP A 67 14.15 -9.79 -1.91
C ASP A 67 14.97 -9.29 -3.11
N ASP A 68 14.38 -8.42 -3.93
CA ASP A 68 14.96 -7.81 -5.13
C ASP A 68 15.53 -6.39 -4.90
N GLY A 69 15.52 -5.92 -3.65
CA GLY A 69 16.00 -4.61 -3.26
C GLY A 69 14.99 -3.47 -3.49
N MET A 70 13.73 -3.77 -3.81
CA MET A 70 12.67 -2.78 -4.00
C MET A 70 12.16 -2.13 -2.69
N GLY A 71 12.60 -2.64 -1.53
CA GLY A 71 12.35 -2.02 -0.23
C GLY A 71 11.06 -2.47 0.47
N TYR A 72 10.41 -3.55 0.01
CA TYR A 72 9.21 -4.11 0.65
C TYR A 72 9.50 -4.71 2.06
N GLY A 73 10.69 -5.26 2.26
CA GLY A 73 11.10 -5.82 3.55
C GLY A 73 10.33 -7.09 3.91
N ASP A 74 9.78 -7.16 5.12
CA ASP A 74 8.95 -8.28 5.59
C ASP A 74 7.44 -8.09 5.36
N TYR A 75 7.03 -7.12 4.55
CA TYR A 75 5.63 -6.87 4.28
C TYR A 75 4.97 -8.04 3.54
N PRO A 76 3.74 -8.46 3.92
CA PRO A 76 3.04 -9.56 3.25
C PRO A 76 2.58 -9.14 1.85
N MET A 77 2.82 -10.02 0.88
CA MET A 77 2.30 -9.94 -0.47
C MET A 77 0.88 -10.50 -0.49
N LEU A 78 -0.09 -9.65 -0.20
CA LEU A 78 -1.50 -10.03 -0.27
C LEU A 78 -1.94 -10.20 -1.74
N PRO A 79 -2.99 -11.00 -2.00
CA PRO A 79 -3.55 -11.14 -3.34
C PRO A 79 -4.00 -9.78 -3.90
N ASN A 80 -3.63 -9.51 -5.16
CA ASN A 80 -4.01 -8.31 -5.91
C ASN A 80 -5.51 -8.31 -6.26
N ARG A 81 -6.36 -8.12 -5.25
CA ARG A 81 -7.82 -8.02 -5.39
C ARG A 81 -8.31 -6.70 -4.84
N SER A 82 -9.15 -6.04 -5.62
CA SER A 82 -9.79 -4.80 -5.23
C SER A 82 -10.78 -5.01 -4.08
N GLN A 83 -10.99 -3.95 -3.30
CA GLN A 83 -11.98 -3.95 -2.22
C GLN A 83 -13.42 -4.05 -2.74
N HIS A 84 -13.65 -3.91 -4.06
CA HIS A 84 -14.95 -4.14 -4.70
C HIS A 84 -15.39 -5.60 -4.67
N GLU A 85 -14.45 -6.54 -4.74
CA GLU A 85 -14.74 -7.98 -4.77
C GLU A 85 -15.16 -8.54 -3.40
N ARG A 86 -14.79 -7.86 -2.32
CA ARG A 86 -15.15 -8.28 -0.96
C ARG A 86 -16.66 -8.25 -0.76
N ASP A 87 -17.19 -9.20 0.02
CA ASP A 87 -18.62 -9.36 0.25
C ASP A 87 -19.27 -8.05 0.76
N PRO A 88 -20.24 -7.47 0.03
CA PRO A 88 -20.94 -6.26 0.49
C PRO A 88 -21.87 -6.48 1.68
N TRP A 89 -22.27 -7.73 1.96
CA TRP A 89 -23.28 -8.05 2.97
C TRP A 89 -22.69 -8.39 4.34
N TYR A 90 -21.41 -8.77 4.37
CA TYR A 90 -20.67 -8.95 5.61
C TYR A 90 -20.54 -7.62 6.38
N GLN A 91 -20.67 -7.68 7.70
CA GLN A 91 -20.53 -6.51 8.57
C GLN A 91 -19.04 -6.20 8.82
N TRP A 92 -18.46 -5.37 7.96
CA TRP A 92 -17.07 -4.89 8.10
C TRP A 92 -16.96 -3.80 9.17
N ASP A 93 -15.85 -3.80 9.92
CA ASP A 93 -15.54 -2.72 10.87
C ASP A 93 -15.41 -1.36 10.17
N HIS A 94 -14.76 -1.35 9.00
CA HIS A 94 -14.72 -0.21 8.09
C HIS A 94 -15.59 -0.51 6.87
N SER A 95 -16.90 -0.26 6.98
CA SER A 95 -17.89 -0.54 5.94
C SER A 95 -17.60 0.13 4.60
N GLU A 96 -17.05 1.35 4.61
CA GLU A 96 -16.68 2.06 3.39
C GLU A 96 -15.55 1.37 2.63
N LEU A 97 -14.53 0.85 3.34
CA LEU A 97 -13.36 0.20 2.77
C LEU A 97 -13.49 -1.32 2.66
N ARG A 98 -14.54 -1.91 3.26
CA ARG A 98 -14.74 -3.36 3.42
C ARG A 98 -13.55 -4.06 4.06
N MET A 99 -13.11 -3.56 5.22
CA MET A 99 -11.94 -4.06 5.94
C MET A 99 -12.24 -4.26 7.43
N ASN A 100 -11.70 -5.32 8.02
CA ASN A 100 -11.78 -5.54 9.47
C ASN A 100 -10.58 -4.95 10.19
N TRP A 101 -10.76 -4.66 11.47
CA TRP A 101 -9.68 -4.22 12.34
C TRP A 101 -8.70 -5.37 12.59
N GLY A 102 -7.40 -5.10 12.44
CA GLY A 102 -6.33 -6.10 12.64
C GLY A 102 -6.06 -7.01 11.43
N GLU A 103 -6.73 -6.80 10.30
CA GLU A 103 -6.33 -7.41 9.02
C GLU A 103 -5.07 -6.72 8.47
N PRO A 104 -4.14 -7.48 7.86
CA PRO A 104 -3.05 -6.89 7.10
C PRO A 104 -3.61 -6.13 5.91
N ILE A 105 -3.03 -4.96 5.65
CA ILE A 105 -3.43 -4.08 4.55
C ILE A 105 -2.65 -4.47 3.28
N HIS A 106 -3.27 -4.37 2.12
CA HIS A 106 -2.58 -4.58 0.84
C HIS A 106 -1.58 -3.44 0.59
N TRP A 107 -0.40 -3.72 0.03
CA TRP A 107 0.61 -2.69 -0.25
C TRP A 107 0.03 -1.52 -1.05
N ASP A 108 -0.61 -1.82 -2.18
CA ASP A 108 -1.35 -0.86 -3.03
C ASP A 108 -2.84 -0.71 -2.63
N LEU A 109 -3.17 -0.67 -1.32
CA LEU A 109 -4.55 -0.46 -0.89
C LEU A 109 -5.13 0.82 -1.51
N ASP A 110 -4.34 1.87 -1.59
CA ASP A 110 -4.70 3.17 -2.16
C ASP A 110 -5.09 3.10 -3.64
N MET A 111 -4.62 2.12 -4.40
CA MET A 111 -5.03 1.83 -5.77
C MET A 111 -6.31 0.99 -5.83
N TYR A 112 -6.45 0.05 -4.90
CA TYR A 112 -7.51 -0.97 -4.84
C TYR A 112 -8.71 -0.59 -3.97
N ILE A 113 -8.80 0.65 -3.50
CA ILE A 113 -10.00 1.19 -2.85
C ILE A 113 -11.20 1.21 -3.79
N ARG A 114 -12.40 1.24 -3.21
CA ARG A 114 -13.71 1.15 -3.90
C ARG A 114 -14.05 2.29 -4.86
N ASN A 115 -13.20 3.28 -5.06
CA ASN A 115 -13.42 4.37 -6.02
C ASN A 115 -12.35 4.42 -7.11
N ARG A 116 -11.47 3.41 -7.20
CA ARG A 116 -10.35 3.37 -8.15
C ARG A 116 -10.35 2.08 -8.95
N VAL A 117 -9.21 1.38 -9.03
CA VAL A 117 -9.00 0.24 -9.90
C VAL A 117 -9.78 -0.95 -9.34
N ASP A 118 -10.67 -1.50 -10.16
CA ASP A 118 -11.44 -2.69 -9.87
C ASP A 118 -10.88 -3.88 -10.64
N THR A 119 -10.77 -5.01 -9.95
CA THR A 119 -10.30 -6.30 -10.47
C THR A 119 -11.42 -7.33 -10.59
N SER A 120 -12.66 -6.92 -10.29
CA SER A 120 -13.83 -7.80 -10.31
C SER A 120 -14.01 -8.47 -11.68
N PRO A 121 -14.43 -9.75 -11.69
CA PRO A 121 -14.55 -10.49 -12.93
C PRO A 121 -15.65 -9.90 -13.82
N THR A 122 -15.31 -9.58 -15.06
CA THR A 122 -16.26 -9.13 -16.07
C THR A 122 -16.85 -10.31 -16.85
N PRO A 123 -18.08 -10.19 -17.38
CA PRO A 123 -18.74 -11.29 -18.11
C PRO A 123 -18.06 -11.63 -19.45
N VAL A 124 -17.24 -10.73 -20.00
CA VAL A 124 -16.53 -10.91 -21.27
C VAL A 124 -15.03 -10.83 -21.00
N SER A 125 -14.24 -11.68 -21.66
CA SER A 125 -12.78 -11.67 -21.51
C SER A 125 -12.18 -10.35 -22.01
N TRP A 126 -11.15 -9.89 -21.31
CA TRP A 126 -10.48 -8.61 -21.57
C TRP A 126 -9.98 -8.49 -23.03
N ASP A 127 -9.38 -9.56 -23.57
CA ASP A 127 -8.85 -9.57 -24.93
C ASP A 127 -9.96 -9.39 -25.98
N VAL A 128 -11.14 -9.96 -25.74
CA VAL A 128 -12.30 -9.84 -26.62
C VAL A 128 -12.86 -8.43 -26.56
N MET A 129 -12.99 -7.85 -25.36
CA MET A 129 -13.40 -6.45 -25.19
C MET A 129 -12.48 -5.50 -25.97
N CYS A 130 -11.16 -5.66 -25.85
CA CYS A 130 -10.18 -4.86 -26.59
C CYS A 130 -10.32 -5.01 -28.11
N LYS A 131 -10.44 -6.25 -28.62
CA LYS A 131 -10.60 -6.50 -30.06
C LYS A 131 -11.86 -5.83 -30.62
N HIS A 132 -12.98 -5.92 -29.92
CA HIS A 132 -14.24 -5.29 -30.35
C HIS A 132 -14.12 -3.76 -30.32
N LEU A 133 -13.58 -3.19 -29.25
CA LEU A 133 -13.40 -1.74 -29.12
C LEU A 133 -12.48 -1.19 -30.21
N PHE A 134 -11.28 -1.75 -30.34
CA PHE A 134 -10.32 -1.27 -31.35
C PHE A 134 -10.79 -1.57 -32.77
N GLY A 135 -11.41 -2.73 -33.01
CA GLY A 135 -11.98 -3.06 -34.31
C GLY A 135 -13.07 -2.08 -34.73
N PHE A 136 -13.99 -1.74 -33.83
CA PHE A 136 -15.05 -0.76 -34.09
C PHE A 136 -14.49 0.63 -34.34
N VAL A 137 -13.61 1.14 -33.45
CA VAL A 137 -13.02 2.47 -33.60
C VAL A 137 -12.22 2.57 -34.89
N ALA A 138 -11.37 1.59 -35.20
CA ALA A 138 -10.60 1.57 -36.44
C ALA A 138 -11.49 1.53 -37.68
N PHE A 139 -12.55 0.72 -37.65
CA PHE A 139 -13.52 0.63 -38.74
C PHE A 139 -14.26 1.95 -38.95
N MET A 140 -14.70 2.61 -37.88
CA MET A 140 -15.38 3.91 -37.97
C MET A 140 -14.45 4.98 -38.54
N VAL A 141 -13.20 5.06 -38.06
CA VAL A 141 -12.19 5.98 -38.60
C VAL A 141 -11.96 5.73 -40.09
N PHE A 142 -11.88 4.46 -40.49
CA PHE A 142 -11.75 4.08 -41.90
C PHE A 142 -12.97 4.51 -42.73
N MET A 143 -14.20 4.32 -42.24
CA MET A 143 -15.41 4.75 -42.93
C MET A 143 -15.52 6.28 -43.04
N PHE A 144 -15.09 7.03 -42.03
CA PHE A 144 -15.00 8.50 -42.14
C PHE A 144 -13.99 8.94 -43.20
N TRP A 145 -12.84 8.25 -43.28
CA TRP A 145 -11.88 8.49 -44.35
C TRP A 145 -12.49 8.20 -45.73
N VAL A 146 -13.22 7.10 -45.89
CA VAL A 146 -13.97 6.80 -47.13
C VAL A 146 -14.99 7.90 -47.45
N GLY A 147 -15.77 8.35 -46.47
CA GLY A 147 -16.75 9.42 -46.66
C GLY A 147 -16.12 10.76 -47.04
N HIS A 148 -14.88 11.02 -46.62
CA HIS A 148 -14.12 12.19 -47.06
C HIS A 148 -13.63 12.04 -48.51
N VAL A 149 -13.20 10.84 -48.92
CA VAL A 149 -12.77 10.56 -50.30
C VAL A 149 -13.95 10.57 -51.27
N PHE A 150 -15.12 10.10 -50.84
CA PHE A 150 -16.34 10.02 -51.64
C PHE A 150 -17.46 10.88 -51.02
N PRO A 151 -17.35 12.23 -51.07
CA PRO A 151 -18.33 13.10 -50.46
C PRO A 151 -19.65 13.06 -51.23
N SER A 152 -20.76 12.96 -50.50
CA SER A 152 -22.09 13.15 -51.08
C SER A 152 -22.30 14.62 -51.44
N TYR A 153 -22.77 14.90 -52.66
CA TYR A 153 -23.18 16.23 -53.07
C TYR A 153 -24.59 16.19 -53.67
N GLN A 154 -25.29 17.33 -53.61
CA GLN A 154 -26.55 17.51 -54.33
C GLN A 154 -26.22 18.03 -55.75
N PRO A 155 -26.89 17.55 -56.80
CA PRO A 155 -26.74 18.16 -58.12
C PRO A 155 -27.39 19.55 -58.09
N VAL A 156 -26.57 20.59 -58.18
CA VAL A 156 -27.03 21.98 -58.21
C VAL A 156 -27.11 22.41 -59.68
N GLU A 157 -28.28 22.92 -60.09
CA GLU A 157 -28.51 23.52 -61.42
C GLU A 157 -27.79 24.86 -61.59
#